data_AF-A0A7D9DQ83-F1
#
_entry.id   AF-A0A7D9DQ83-F1
#
_cell.length_a   1.000
_cell.length_b   1.000
_cell.length_c   1.000
_cell.angle_alpha   90.00
_cell.angle_beta   90.00
_cell.angle_gamma   90.00
#
_symmetry.space_group_name_H-M   'P 1'
#
loop_
_entity.id
_entity.type
_entity.pdbx_description
1 polymer ?
#
loop_
_entity_poly.entity_id
_entity_poly.type
_entity_poly.pdbx_seq_one_letter_code
_entity_poly.pdbx_strand_id
1 'polypeptide(L)'
;MSLIRLTPYHFGKGLGSGIVEEIAEESKVPSIKMGWALKRVSTSRHRFNEKQKKYLIDIFLLGEQTGQKADASDVSKSMRKARNADGSLLFLSNEYLTSQQITSFFSRTAAKKSIQVTSASNLDLDDDLDDLVSAMAEKELQQMREEILNDISIQHPITYESYNICEMATASKLSKFSIAMLQEICKHYELDTSSIKQKRKQPYIDLLDELVESCTC
;
A
#
# COMPACT_ATOMS: atom_id res chain seq x y z
N MET A 1 -44.31 73.78 -28.08
CA MET A 1 -43.81 75.14 -27.77
C MET A 1 -42.68 74.97 -26.78
N SER A 2 -41.45 74.86 -27.28
CA SER A 2 -40.53 76.01 -27.44
C SER A 2 -39.96 76.43 -26.08
N LEU A 3 -38.67 76.59 -25.84
CA LEU A 3 -37.45 76.55 -26.64
C LEU A 3 -36.34 76.57 -25.57
N ILE A 4 -35.40 75.62 -25.58
CA ILE A 4 -34.15 75.75 -24.84
C ILE A 4 -33.15 76.44 -25.79
N ARG A 5 -32.69 77.63 -25.39
CA ARG A 5 -31.69 78.53 -25.99
C ARG A 5 -30.96 79.13 -24.77
N LEU A 6 -29.64 79.24 -24.62
CA LEU A 6 -28.47 79.46 -25.50
C LEU A 6 -27.22 79.02 -24.69
N THR A 7 -26.31 78.16 -25.20
CA THR A 7 -24.98 78.44 -25.82
C THR A 7 -23.95 79.22 -24.94
N PRO A 8 -22.65 79.28 -25.30
CA PRO A 8 -21.69 78.21 -25.64
C PRO A 8 -20.32 78.48 -24.93
N TYR A 9 -19.37 77.53 -24.91
CA TYR A 9 -17.95 77.93 -24.97
C TYR A 9 -17.09 76.87 -25.65
N HIS A 10 -16.53 77.31 -26.78
CA HIS A 10 -15.52 76.65 -27.58
C HIS A 10 -14.17 76.62 -26.86
N PHE A 11 -13.42 75.54 -27.02
CA PHE A 11 -12.01 75.64 -27.40
C PHE A 11 -11.66 74.44 -28.27
N GLY A 12 -11.27 74.73 -29.51
CA GLY A 12 -11.04 73.73 -30.55
C GLY A 12 -9.59 73.26 -30.67
N LYS A 13 -9.44 72.26 -31.55
CA LYS A 13 -8.35 71.89 -32.48
C LYS A 13 -8.57 70.38 -32.74
N GLY A 14 -8.97 69.87 -33.90
CA GLY A 14 -8.88 70.37 -35.27
C GLY A 14 -7.67 69.74 -35.95
N LEU A 15 -7.91 68.65 -36.70
CA LEU A 15 -7.14 68.01 -37.80
C LEU A 15 -7.55 66.52 -37.80
N GLY A 16 -8.27 65.93 -38.77
CA GLY A 16 -8.55 66.29 -40.14
C GLY A 16 -8.00 65.18 -41.04
N SER A 17 -8.88 64.33 -41.59
CA SER A 17 -8.88 63.77 -42.96
C SER A 17 -9.49 62.37 -42.98
N GLY A 18 -10.60 62.23 -43.70
CA GLY A 18 -11.19 60.92 -44.00
C GLY A 18 -10.47 60.21 -45.14
N ILE A 19 -10.94 59.00 -45.46
CA ILE A 19 -11.25 58.47 -46.81
C ILE A 19 -11.37 56.93 -46.72
N VAL A 20 -12.49 56.46 -47.26
CA VAL A 20 -12.90 55.15 -47.83
C VAL A 20 -12.96 53.87 -46.98
N GLU A 21 -14.20 53.41 -46.95
CA GLU A 21 -14.76 52.06 -46.88
C GLU A 21 -13.87 50.95 -47.50
N GLU A 22 -13.51 49.96 -46.68
CA GLU A 22 -13.12 48.63 -47.15
C GLU A 22 -13.74 47.60 -46.19
N ILE A 23 -14.63 46.78 -46.75
CA ILE A 23 -15.38 45.74 -46.07
C ILE A 23 -14.42 44.56 -45.87
N ALA A 24 -14.01 44.32 -44.63
CA ALA A 24 -13.38 43.07 -44.21
C ALA A 24 -14.26 42.43 -43.13
N GLU A 25 -14.77 41.26 -43.49
CA GLU A 25 -15.66 40.38 -42.76
C GLU A 25 -15.02 39.93 -41.43
N GLU A 26 -15.36 40.61 -40.33
CA GLU A 26 -14.89 40.23 -39.00
C GLU A 26 -15.91 39.32 -38.33
N SER A 27 -15.61 38.02 -38.32
CA SER A 27 -16.35 36.98 -37.62
C SER A 27 -16.48 37.33 -36.13
N LYS A 28 -17.66 37.77 -35.71
CA LYS A 28 -17.99 38.01 -34.31
C LYS A 28 -18.07 36.69 -33.55
N VAL A 29 -16.93 36.22 -33.03
CA VAL A 29 -16.91 35.14 -32.03
C VAL A 29 -17.53 35.71 -30.74
N PRO A 30 -18.65 35.20 -30.24
CA PRO A 30 -19.23 35.69 -29.00
C PRO A 30 -18.28 35.34 -27.84
N SER A 31 -17.73 36.38 -27.20
CA SER A 31 -16.99 36.27 -25.95
C SER A 31 -17.86 35.60 -24.90
N ILE A 32 -17.63 34.31 -24.65
CA ILE A 32 -18.24 33.59 -23.53
C ILE A 32 -17.70 34.24 -22.25
N LYS A 33 -18.58 34.85 -21.44
CA LYS A 33 -18.24 35.30 -20.09
C LYS A 33 -17.78 34.06 -19.31
N MET A 34 -16.49 33.99 -18.98
CA MET A 34 -15.95 32.91 -18.16
C MET A 34 -16.73 32.83 -16.85
N GLY A 35 -17.52 31.77 -16.70
CA GLY A 35 -18.15 31.37 -15.45
C GLY A 35 -17.59 30.03 -15.02
N TRP A 36 -17.48 29.82 -13.70
CA TRP A 36 -17.15 28.56 -13.00
C TRP A 36 -15.69 28.17 -12.80
N ALA A 37 -14.71 28.77 -13.49
CA ALA A 37 -13.32 28.49 -13.17
C ALA A 37 -12.90 29.23 -11.88
N LEU A 38 -12.81 28.51 -10.76
CA LEU A 38 -12.14 29.02 -9.56
C LEU A 38 -10.71 29.43 -9.96
N LYS A 39 -10.34 30.68 -9.66
CA LYS A 39 -8.96 31.17 -9.81
C LYS A 39 -8.07 30.16 -9.08
N ARG A 40 -7.15 29.49 -9.80
CA ARG A 40 -6.22 28.53 -9.19
C ARG A 40 -5.40 29.27 -8.15
N VAL A 41 -5.84 29.25 -6.89
CA VAL A 41 -4.99 29.61 -5.78
C VAL A 41 -3.97 28.49 -5.73
N SER A 42 -2.72 28.78 -6.09
CA SER A 42 -1.61 27.90 -5.79
C SER A 42 -1.45 27.89 -4.27
N THR A 43 -2.37 27.19 -3.60
CA THR A 43 -2.15 26.74 -2.24
C THR A 43 -1.00 25.77 -2.38
N SER A 44 0.17 26.12 -1.82
CA SER A 44 1.24 25.16 -1.63
C SER A 44 0.65 24.04 -0.78
N ARG A 45 0.16 22.98 -1.42
CA ARG A 45 -0.28 21.77 -0.73
C ARG A 45 0.99 21.25 -0.06
N HIS A 46 1.05 21.34 1.27
CA HIS A 46 2.15 20.75 2.01
C HIS A 46 2.07 19.23 1.85
N ARG A 47 2.87 18.69 0.92
CA ARG A 47 3.01 17.25 0.71
C ARG A 47 3.72 16.67 1.92
N PHE A 48 3.17 15.60 2.47
CA PHE A 48 3.83 14.92 3.58
C PHE A 48 5.12 14.29 3.08
N ASN A 49 6.18 14.44 3.87
CA ASN A 49 7.44 13.79 3.59
C ASN A 49 7.34 12.28 3.85
N GLU A 50 8.22 11.49 3.26
CA GLU A 50 8.20 10.02 3.39
C GLU A 50 8.25 9.56 4.84
N LYS A 51 9.07 10.22 5.66
CA LYS A 51 9.17 9.91 7.11
C LYS A 51 7.83 10.08 7.83
N GLN A 52 7.09 11.14 7.50
CA GLN A 52 5.78 11.41 8.10
C GLN A 52 4.77 10.36 7.65
N LYS A 53 4.75 10.03 6.35
CA LYS A 53 3.87 9.01 5.78
C LYS A 53 4.10 7.65 6.43
N LYS A 54 5.36 7.20 6.47
CA LYS A 54 5.76 5.93 7.09
C LYS A 54 5.32 5.86 8.55
N TYR A 55 5.62 6.90 9.33
CA TYR A 55 5.23 6.94 10.75
C TYR A 55 3.70 6.86 10.95
N LEU A 56 2.91 7.60 10.16
CA LEU A 56 1.45 7.55 10.27
C LEU A 56 0.90 6.18 9.85
N ILE A 57 1.47 5.57 8.82
CA ILE A 57 1.13 4.23 8.37
C ILE A 57 1.41 3.19 9.46
N ASP A 58 2.59 3.23 10.08
CA ASP A 58 2.96 2.28 11.13
C ASP A 58 1.98 2.35 12.30
N ILE A 59 1.57 3.57 12.69
CA ILE A 59 0.54 3.77 13.73
C ILE A 59 -0.83 3.27 13.28
N PHE A 60 -1.20 3.51 12.03
CA PHE A 60 -2.47 3.04 11.48
C PHE A 60 -2.56 1.51 11.53
N LEU A 61 -1.52 0.82 11.07
CA LEU A 61 -1.43 -0.64 11.08
C LEU A 61 -1.41 -1.20 12.50
N LEU A 62 -0.68 -0.57 13.42
CA LEU A 62 -0.69 -0.96 14.83
C LEU A 62 -2.11 -0.87 15.42
N GLY A 63 -2.87 0.15 15.03
CA GLY A 63 -4.28 0.28 15.41
C GLY A 63 -5.17 -0.81 14.82
N GLU A 64 -4.87 -1.31 13.62
CA GLU A 64 -5.58 -2.45 13.03
C GLU A 64 -5.24 -3.77 13.74
N GLN A 65 -3.95 -4.04 13.98
CA GLN A 65 -3.48 -5.24 14.67
C GLN A 65 -4.03 -5.34 16.10
N THR A 66 -4.12 -4.20 16.79
CA THR A 66 -4.65 -4.13 18.17
C THR A 66 -6.17 -3.98 18.23
N GLY A 67 -6.83 -3.68 17.10
CA GLY A 67 -8.25 -3.32 17.05
C GLY A 67 -8.59 -1.96 17.66
N GLN A 68 -7.59 -1.16 18.08
CA GLN A 68 -7.78 0.14 18.69
C GLN A 68 -7.23 1.26 17.79
N LYS A 69 -8.13 2.02 17.15
CA LYS A 69 -7.74 3.15 16.32
C LYS A 69 -7.05 4.24 17.15
N ALA A 70 -5.87 4.68 16.70
CA ALA A 70 -5.15 5.77 17.32
C ALA A 70 -5.89 7.11 17.18
N ASP A 71 -5.95 7.89 18.27
CA ASP A 71 -6.49 9.25 18.25
C ASP A 71 -5.53 10.23 17.57
N ALA A 72 -6.03 11.03 16.63
CA ALA A 72 -5.19 11.92 15.84
C ALA A 72 -4.50 13.02 16.65
N SER A 73 -5.11 13.47 17.77
CA SER A 73 -4.48 14.44 18.66
C SER A 73 -3.34 13.81 19.43
N ASP A 74 -3.49 12.56 19.86
CA ASP A 74 -2.44 11.83 20.54
C ASP A 74 -1.30 11.45 19.60
N VAL A 75 -1.58 11.10 18.34
CA VAL A 75 -0.54 10.92 17.31
C VAL A 75 0.24 12.22 17.07
N SER A 76 -0.44 13.37 17.00
CA SER A 76 0.26 14.66 16.86
C SER A 76 1.19 14.94 18.04
N LYS A 77 0.79 14.58 19.27
CA LYS A 77 1.64 14.71 20.46
C LYS A 77 2.79 13.69 20.44
N SER A 78 2.54 12.45 20.00
CA SER A 78 3.56 11.40 19.94
C SER A 78 4.63 11.70 18.90
N MET A 79 4.28 12.33 17.76
CA MET A 79 5.25 12.79 16.76
C MET A 79 6.35 13.68 17.39
N ARG A 80 5.99 14.56 18.33
CA ARG A 80 6.93 15.47 19.01
C ARG A 80 7.91 14.75 19.94
N LYS A 81 7.57 13.51 20.33
CA LYS A 81 8.35 12.68 21.24
C LYS A 81 9.02 11.50 20.54
N ALA A 82 8.69 11.24 19.27
CA ALA A 82 9.21 10.13 18.51
C ALA A 82 10.73 10.24 18.35
N ARG A 83 11.43 9.12 18.52
CA ARG A 83 12.88 9.03 18.48
C ARG A 83 13.33 8.00 17.44
N ASN A 84 14.49 8.26 16.85
CA ASN A 84 15.23 7.30 16.04
C ASN A 84 15.96 6.29 16.95
N ALA A 85 16.53 5.24 16.35
CA ALA A 85 17.30 4.21 17.07
C ALA A 85 18.56 4.77 17.76
N ASP A 86 19.12 5.87 17.27
CA ASP A 86 20.24 6.61 17.87
C ASP A 86 19.84 7.54 19.03
N GLY A 87 18.54 7.60 19.36
CA GLY A 87 17.98 8.47 20.39
C GLY A 87 17.74 9.92 19.98
N SER A 88 18.03 10.30 18.72
CA SER A 88 17.70 11.62 18.18
C SER A 88 16.19 11.77 17.90
N LEU A 89 15.68 13.01 17.80
CA LEU A 89 14.27 13.24 17.44
C LEU A 89 13.99 12.78 16.01
N LEU A 90 12.91 12.02 15.83
CA LEU A 90 12.48 11.53 14.51
C LEU A 90 12.02 12.67 13.60
N PHE A 91 11.42 13.71 14.18
CA PHE A 91 10.87 14.87 13.46
C PHE A 91 11.33 16.19 14.05
N LEU A 92 11.60 17.14 13.16
CA LEU A 92 11.83 18.54 13.51
C LEU A 92 10.50 19.30 13.67
N SER A 93 10.54 20.48 14.30
CA SER A 93 9.34 21.28 14.60
C SER A 93 8.51 21.68 13.37
N ASN A 94 9.17 21.87 12.23
CA ASN A 94 8.54 22.17 10.94
C ASN A 94 7.93 20.93 10.25
N GLU A 95 8.23 19.73 10.75
CA GLU A 95 7.69 18.45 10.26
C GLU A 95 6.53 17.93 11.13
N TYR A 96 6.09 18.70 12.13
CA TYR A 96 4.96 18.29 12.95
C TYR A 96 3.65 18.44 12.20
N LEU A 97 2.86 17.37 12.20
CA LEU A 97 1.52 17.37 11.65
C LEU A 97 0.49 17.72 12.71
N THR A 98 -0.52 18.48 12.30
CA THR A 98 -1.70 18.78 13.10
C THR A 98 -2.62 17.57 13.19
N SER A 99 -3.45 17.51 14.24
CA SER A 99 -4.48 16.47 14.37
C SER A 99 -5.39 16.42 13.14
N GLN A 100 -5.75 17.57 12.56
CA GLN A 100 -6.57 17.63 11.34
C GLN A 100 -5.89 16.98 10.12
N GLN A 101 -4.59 17.26 9.92
CA GLN A 101 -3.79 16.65 8.87
C GLN A 101 -3.75 15.12 9.02
N ILE A 102 -3.55 14.63 10.26
CA ILE A 102 -3.50 13.21 10.59
C ILE A 102 -4.87 12.55 10.39
N THR A 103 -5.95 13.15 10.90
CA THR A 103 -7.32 12.65 10.69
C THR A 103 -7.64 12.50 9.21
N SER A 104 -7.29 13.52 8.41
CA SER A 104 -7.51 13.50 6.97
C SER A 104 -6.67 12.43 6.27
N PHE A 105 -5.44 12.21 6.73
CA PHE A 105 -4.59 11.11 6.25
C PHE A 105 -5.22 9.74 6.56
N PHE A 106 -5.56 9.45 7.82
CA PHE A 106 -6.19 8.19 8.20
C PHE A 106 -7.52 7.93 7.51
N SER A 107 -8.33 8.97 7.28
CA SER A 107 -9.56 8.84 6.51
C SER A 107 -9.29 8.38 5.07
N ARG A 108 -8.27 8.96 4.42
CA ARG A 108 -7.87 8.58 3.06
C ARG A 108 -7.28 7.18 3.01
N THR A 109 -6.40 6.83 3.95
CA THR A 109 -5.80 5.49 4.03
C THR A 109 -6.87 4.42 4.23
N ALA A 110 -7.82 4.64 5.14
CA ALA A 110 -8.93 3.72 5.38
C ALA A 110 -9.84 3.57 4.15
N ALA A 111 -10.21 4.68 3.50
CA ALA A 111 -11.01 4.64 2.27
C ALA A 111 -10.29 3.86 1.16
N LYS A 112 -8.98 4.12 0.95
CA LYS A 112 -8.19 3.42 -0.06
C LYS A 112 -8.11 1.92 0.21
N LYS A 113 -7.88 1.49 1.46
CA LYS A 113 -7.85 0.07 1.82
C LYS A 113 -9.19 -0.61 1.55
N SER A 114 -10.31 0.08 1.82
CA SER A 114 -11.64 -0.41 1.42
C SER A 114 -11.81 -0.54 -0.09
N ILE A 115 -11.22 0.35 -0.89
CA ILE A 115 -11.34 0.37 -2.35
C ILE A 115 -10.41 -0.66 -3.02
N GLN A 116 -9.24 -0.98 -2.44
CA GLN A 116 -8.42 -2.09 -2.95
C GLN A 116 -9.16 -3.45 -2.85
N VAL A 117 -10.15 -3.58 -1.96
CA VAL A 117 -11.06 -4.73 -1.89
C VAL A 117 -12.21 -4.63 -2.90
N THR A 118 -12.55 -3.43 -3.37
CA THR A 118 -13.64 -3.18 -4.33
C THR A 118 -13.25 -2.11 -5.34
N SER A 119 -12.77 -2.56 -6.50
CA SER A 119 -12.32 -1.82 -7.69
C SER A 119 -12.68 -0.32 -7.79
N ALA A 120 -11.63 0.50 -7.83
CA ALA A 120 -11.50 1.82 -8.47
C ALA A 120 -12.53 2.93 -8.12
N SER A 121 -12.12 3.87 -7.27
CA SER A 121 -12.61 5.25 -7.32
C SER A 121 -11.45 6.25 -7.38
N ASN A 122 -11.54 7.17 -8.35
CA ASN A 122 -10.60 8.27 -8.58
C ASN A 122 -10.71 9.31 -7.46
N LEU A 123 -10.04 9.06 -6.34
CA LEU A 123 -9.70 10.11 -5.38
C LEU A 123 -8.38 10.72 -5.84
N ASP A 124 -8.28 12.07 -5.88
CA ASP A 124 -7.04 12.86 -6.09
C ASP A 124 -6.07 12.61 -4.91
N LEU A 125 -5.59 11.38 -4.80
CA LEU A 125 -4.62 10.90 -3.85
C LEU A 125 -3.22 11.30 -4.34
N ASP A 126 -2.38 11.68 -3.39
CA ASP A 126 -0.97 11.94 -3.64
C ASP A 126 -0.33 10.65 -4.19
N ASP A 127 0.19 10.69 -5.42
CA ASP A 127 0.70 9.53 -6.18
C ASP A 127 1.66 8.65 -5.35
N ASP A 128 2.55 9.25 -4.53
CA ASP A 128 3.46 8.47 -3.66
C ASP A 128 2.75 7.74 -2.50
N LEU A 129 1.60 8.25 -2.02
CA LEU A 129 0.81 7.54 -1.01
C LEU A 129 0.15 6.31 -1.64
N ASP A 130 -0.11 6.36 -2.95
CA ASP A 130 -0.67 5.23 -3.65
C ASP A 130 0.32 4.06 -3.64
N ASP A 131 1.53 4.30 -4.12
CA ASP A 131 2.58 3.28 -4.22
C ASP A 131 2.92 2.65 -2.85
N LEU A 132 3.08 3.48 -1.81
CA LEU A 132 3.44 2.99 -0.48
C LEU A 132 2.36 2.07 0.12
N VAL A 133 1.08 2.43 0.00
CA VAL A 133 -0.02 1.59 0.50
C VAL A 133 -0.14 0.29 -0.30
N SER A 134 0.03 0.35 -1.61
CA SER A 134 -0.03 -0.81 -2.50
C SER A 134 1.11 -1.80 -2.23
N ALA A 135 2.35 -1.33 -2.12
CA ALA A 135 3.52 -2.16 -1.80
C ALA A 135 3.38 -2.88 -0.45
N MET A 136 2.74 -2.25 0.54
CA MET A 136 2.51 -2.87 1.84
C MET A 136 1.40 -3.93 1.80
N ALA A 137 0.32 -3.69 1.07
CA ALA A 137 -0.74 -4.69 0.88
C ALA A 137 -0.18 -5.94 0.17
N GLU A 138 0.70 -5.75 -0.83
CA GLU A 138 1.42 -6.85 -1.48
C GLU A 138 2.31 -7.61 -0.50
N LYS A 139 3.04 -6.89 0.37
CA LYS A 139 3.86 -7.52 1.42
C LYS A 139 3.02 -8.34 2.42
N GLU A 140 1.87 -7.85 2.82
CA GLU A 140 0.94 -8.56 3.72
C GLU A 140 0.42 -9.85 3.06
N LEU A 141 0.03 -9.78 1.79
CA LEU A 141 -0.36 -10.97 1.01
C LEU A 141 0.78 -11.96 0.86
N GLN A 142 1.99 -11.48 0.58
CA GLN A 142 3.18 -12.31 0.45
C GLN A 142 3.51 -13.01 1.78
N GLN A 143 3.42 -12.31 2.91
CA GLN A 143 3.63 -12.89 4.23
C GLN A 143 2.59 -13.97 4.53
N MET A 144 1.30 -13.71 4.30
CA MET A 144 0.25 -14.72 4.48
C MET A 144 0.49 -15.95 3.60
N ARG A 145 0.92 -15.73 2.34
CA ARG A 145 1.27 -16.82 1.43
C ARG A 145 2.44 -17.64 1.97
N GLU A 146 3.49 -16.99 2.48
CA GLU A 146 4.64 -17.67 3.07
C GLU A 146 4.25 -18.47 4.32
N GLU A 147 3.39 -17.92 5.19
CA GLU A 147 2.85 -18.62 6.36
C GLU A 147 2.06 -19.87 5.95
N ILE A 148 1.16 -19.76 4.97
CA ILE A 148 0.40 -20.91 4.44
C ILE A 148 1.33 -21.97 3.82
N LEU A 149 2.33 -21.54 3.04
CA LEU A 149 3.30 -22.47 2.46
C LEU A 149 4.13 -23.16 3.55
N ASN A 150 4.46 -22.46 4.62
CA ASN A 150 5.18 -23.05 5.74
C ASN A 150 4.36 -24.12 6.48
N ASP A 151 3.05 -23.93 6.59
CA ASP A 151 2.13 -24.89 7.24
C ASP A 151 1.88 -26.15 6.38
N ILE A 152 1.91 -26.02 5.05
CA ILE A 152 1.65 -27.13 4.12
C ILE A 152 2.94 -27.86 3.75
N SER A 153 4.08 -27.16 3.68
CA SER A 153 5.34 -27.77 3.29
C SER A 153 5.90 -28.65 4.40
N ILE A 154 6.53 -29.75 4.01
CA ILE A 154 7.37 -30.53 4.89
C ILE A 154 8.56 -29.65 5.30
N GLN A 155 8.68 -29.34 6.59
CA GLN A 155 9.74 -28.51 7.13
C GLN A 155 10.94 -29.36 7.53
N HIS A 156 12.15 -28.90 7.18
CA HIS A 156 13.38 -29.50 7.68
C HIS A 156 13.61 -29.11 9.15
N PRO A 157 14.09 -30.02 10.02
CA PRO A 157 14.23 -31.46 9.80
C PRO A 157 12.90 -32.21 9.91
N ILE A 158 12.72 -33.24 9.07
CA ILE A 158 11.60 -34.17 9.19
C ILE A 158 11.75 -34.94 10.50
N THR A 159 10.83 -34.73 11.44
CA THR A 159 10.89 -35.30 12.79
C THR A 159 9.62 -36.07 13.13
N TYR A 160 9.79 -37.28 13.67
CA TYR A 160 8.71 -38.11 14.19
C TYR A 160 9.00 -38.44 15.66
N GLU A 161 8.12 -38.01 16.56
CA GLU A 161 8.33 -38.06 18.01
C GLU A 161 9.69 -37.46 18.43
N SER A 162 10.62 -38.30 18.90
CA SER A 162 11.97 -37.93 19.32
C SER A 162 13.04 -38.24 18.25
N TYR A 163 12.65 -38.63 17.03
CA TYR A 163 13.57 -39.08 15.99
C TYR A 163 13.65 -38.07 14.84
N ASN A 164 14.88 -37.69 14.47
CA ASN A 164 15.15 -36.91 13.27
C ASN A 164 15.30 -37.87 12.08
N ILE A 165 14.26 -37.95 11.24
CA ILE A 165 14.21 -38.87 10.10
C ILE A 165 15.26 -38.51 9.05
N CYS A 166 15.53 -37.21 8.83
CA CYS A 166 16.60 -36.77 7.92
C CYS A 166 17.98 -37.29 8.37
N GLU A 167 18.30 -37.19 9.67
CA GLU A 167 19.55 -37.72 10.22
C GLU A 167 19.58 -39.25 10.15
N MET A 168 18.45 -39.91 10.39
CA MET A 168 18.37 -41.37 10.32
C MET A 168 18.51 -41.92 8.89
N ALA A 169 17.99 -41.21 7.89
CA ALA A 169 18.12 -41.53 6.47
C ALA A 169 19.58 -41.38 6.00
N THR A 170 20.18 -40.20 6.22
CA THR A 170 21.58 -39.92 5.85
C THR A 170 22.59 -40.86 6.52
N ALA A 171 22.32 -41.29 7.75
CA ALA A 171 23.15 -42.26 8.45
C ALA A 171 22.83 -43.74 8.11
N SER A 172 21.88 -44.00 7.20
CA SER A 172 21.37 -45.33 6.85
C SER A 172 20.88 -46.15 8.05
N LYS A 173 20.39 -45.46 9.09
CA LYS A 173 19.94 -46.05 10.36
C LYS A 173 18.43 -46.35 10.39
N LEU A 174 17.67 -45.99 9.36
CA LEU A 174 16.23 -46.31 9.24
C LEU A 174 15.95 -47.83 9.33
N SER A 175 16.90 -48.66 8.88
CA SER A 175 16.85 -50.12 9.00
C SER A 175 16.75 -50.66 10.43
N LYS A 176 17.12 -49.85 11.44
CA LYS A 176 17.04 -50.19 12.87
C LYS A 176 15.61 -50.17 13.41
N PHE A 177 14.71 -49.42 12.79
CA PHE A 177 13.30 -49.39 13.20
C PHE A 177 12.59 -50.71 12.92
N SER A 178 11.56 -51.00 13.73
CA SER A 178 10.65 -52.12 13.46
C SER A 178 9.78 -51.80 12.23
N ILE A 179 9.23 -52.83 11.57
CA ILE A 179 8.30 -52.61 10.45
C ILE A 179 7.07 -51.79 10.91
N ALA A 180 6.57 -52.04 12.11
CA ALA A 180 5.44 -51.30 12.68
C ALA A 180 5.75 -49.81 12.84
N MET A 181 6.95 -49.47 13.34
CA MET A 181 7.38 -48.09 13.49
C MET A 181 7.53 -47.40 12.13
N LEU A 182 8.13 -48.07 11.13
CA LEU A 182 8.24 -47.54 9.78
C LEU A 182 6.86 -47.27 9.15
N GLN A 183 5.90 -48.18 9.35
CA GLN A 183 4.51 -47.99 8.91
C GLN A 183 3.84 -46.80 9.59
N GLU A 184 4.09 -46.61 10.89
CA GLU A 184 3.53 -45.51 11.66
C GLU A 184 4.07 -44.16 11.18
N ILE A 185 5.38 -44.08 10.93
CA ILE A 185 6.03 -42.91 10.34
C ILE A 185 5.46 -42.62 8.94
N CYS A 186 5.38 -43.62 8.06
CA CYS A 186 4.81 -43.44 6.73
C CYS A 186 3.35 -42.94 6.79
N LYS A 187 2.56 -43.46 7.74
CA LYS A 187 1.17 -43.03 7.93
C LYS A 187 1.08 -41.60 8.46
N HIS A 188 1.99 -41.19 9.33
CA HIS A 188 2.02 -39.83 9.89
C HIS A 188 2.23 -38.77 8.81
N TYR A 189 3.09 -39.05 7.82
CA TYR A 189 3.34 -38.17 6.67
C TYR A 189 2.45 -38.47 5.46
N GLU A 190 1.37 -39.24 5.65
CA GLU A 190 0.39 -39.56 4.61
C GLU A 190 0.99 -40.20 3.34
N LEU A 191 2.08 -40.94 3.48
CA LEU A 191 2.72 -41.66 2.36
C LEU A 191 1.86 -42.85 1.93
N ASP A 192 1.71 -43.05 0.61
CA ASP A 192 0.94 -44.18 0.08
C ASP A 192 1.66 -45.51 0.31
N THR A 193 1.15 -46.28 1.27
CA THR A 193 1.65 -47.63 1.60
C THR A 193 0.79 -48.74 1.01
N SER A 194 -0.25 -48.42 0.23
CA SER A 194 -1.25 -49.38 -0.29
C SER A 194 -0.64 -50.40 -1.25
N SER A 195 0.46 -50.05 -1.91
CA SER A 195 1.20 -50.90 -2.84
C SER A 195 2.09 -51.94 -2.15
N ILE A 196 2.39 -51.78 -0.85
CA ILE A 196 3.34 -52.62 -0.11
C ILE A 196 2.63 -53.87 0.44
N LYS A 197 2.69 -54.97 -0.32
CA LYS A 197 2.08 -56.26 0.04
C LYS A 197 2.98 -57.18 0.87
N GLN A 198 4.25 -56.81 1.07
CA GLN A 198 5.27 -57.68 1.67
C GLN A 198 5.68 -57.19 3.06
N LYS A 199 5.93 -58.12 3.99
CA LYS A 199 6.53 -57.84 5.32
C LYS A 199 8.04 -57.58 5.22
N ARG A 200 8.46 -56.62 4.39
CA ARG A 200 9.88 -56.21 4.23
C ARG A 200 10.03 -54.76 4.64
N LYS A 201 11.19 -54.40 5.21
CA LYS A 201 11.49 -53.03 5.63
C LYS A 201 11.79 -52.09 4.46
N GLN A 202 12.49 -52.59 3.43
CA GLN A 202 13.02 -51.76 2.34
C GLN A 202 11.97 -50.86 1.67
N PRO A 203 10.77 -51.34 1.27
CA PRO A 203 9.79 -50.47 0.62
C PRO A 203 9.35 -49.27 1.46
N TYR A 204 9.35 -49.39 2.79
CA TYR A 204 9.04 -48.27 3.68
C TYR A 204 10.23 -47.32 3.83
N ILE A 205 11.45 -47.86 3.81
CA ILE A 205 12.68 -47.05 3.85
C ILE A 205 12.80 -46.23 2.57
N ASP A 206 12.58 -46.85 1.41
CA ASP A 206 12.62 -46.18 0.10
C ASP A 206 11.65 -44.98 0.04
N LEU A 207 10.42 -45.14 0.57
CA LEU A 207 9.44 -44.04 0.67
C LEU A 207 9.91 -42.90 1.59
N LEU A 208 10.56 -43.24 2.71
CA LEU A 208 11.08 -42.23 3.64
C LEU A 208 12.33 -41.55 3.09
N ASP A 209 13.14 -42.25 2.31
CA ASP A 209 14.28 -41.66 1.60
C ASP A 209 13.80 -40.69 0.51
N GLU A 210 12.78 -41.06 -0.28
CA GLU A 210 12.14 -40.14 -1.26
C GLU A 210 11.54 -38.90 -0.56
N LEU A 211 10.89 -39.10 0.59
CA LEU A 211 10.40 -37.98 1.41
C LEU A 211 11.55 -37.05 1.84
N VAL A 212 12.68 -37.60 2.28
CA VAL A 212 13.86 -36.83 2.70
C VAL A 212 14.54 -36.14 1.51
N GLU A 213 14.51 -36.72 0.30
CA GLU A 213 15.00 -36.06 -0.92
C GLU A 213 14.19 -34.81 -1.29
N SER A 214 12.89 -34.79 -0.98
CA SER A 214 12.04 -33.61 -1.19
C SER A 214 12.30 -32.47 -0.20
N CYS A 215 13.08 -32.74 0.85
CA CYS A 215 13.44 -31.78 1.88
C CYS A 215 14.77 -31.07 1.54
N THR A 216 14.91 -29.79 1.91
CA THR A 216 16.13 -28.98 1.69
C THR A 216 17.27 -29.30 2.67
N CYS A 217 17.53 -30.58 2.94
CA CYS A 217 18.54 -31.04 3.89
C CYS A 217 19.97 -30.56 3.56
#